data_AF-A0A518ICK2-F1
#
_entry.id   AF-A0A518ICK2-F1
#
_cell.length_a   1.000
_cell.length_b   1.000
_cell.length_c   1.000
_cell.angle_alpha   90.00
_cell.angle_beta   90.00
_cell.angle_gamma   90.00
#
_symmetry.space_group_name_H-M   'P 1'
#
loop_
_entity.id
_entity.type
_entity.pdbx_description
1 polymer ?
#
loop_
_entity_poly.entity_id
_entity_poly.type
_entity_poly.pdbx_seq_one_letter_code
_entity_poly.pdbx_strand_id
1 'polypeptide(L)' 'MKRKTKPVQIELDIEEWWPLSRYAAKEKTSIRRLAKQQLMPLINELKKKFPREPNKPSSTIDDVH' A
#
# COMPACT_ATOMS: atom_id res chain seq x y z
N MET A 1 -8.35 -20.89 -0.13
CA MET A 1 -7.27 -20.04 -0.71
C MET A 1 -6.58 -19.25 0.39
N LYS A 2 -5.26 -19.39 0.57
CA LYS A 2 -4.50 -18.54 1.52
C LYS A 2 -4.54 -17.10 1.03
N ARG A 3 -5.02 -16.17 1.87
CA ARG A 3 -5.01 -14.73 1.53
C ARG A 3 -3.55 -14.29 1.37
N LYS A 4 -3.18 -13.75 0.20
CA LYS A 4 -1.85 -13.15 -0.08
C LYS A 4 -1.74 -11.75 0.54
N THR A 5 -2.10 -11.61 1.81
CA THR A 5 -2.06 -10.33 2.53
C THR A 5 -1.01 -10.40 3.62
N LYS A 6 -0.10 -9.42 3.65
CA LYS A 6 0.84 -9.23 4.76
C LYS A 6 0.25 -8.20 5.74
N PRO A 7 0.20 -8.48 7.04
CA PRO A 7 -0.17 -7.48 8.03
C PRO A 7 0.95 -6.44 8.13
N VAL A 8 0.57 -5.19 8.39
CA VAL A 8 1.48 -4.09 8.73
C VAL A 8 1.00 -3.57 10.08
N GLN A 9 1.93 -3.41 11.03
CA GLN A 9 1.68 -2.82 12.33
C GLN A 9 2.14 -1.37 12.30
N ILE A 10 1.33 -0.49 12.87
CA ILE A 10 1.61 0.94 13.01
C ILE A 10 1.43 1.24 14.49
N GLU A 11 2.45 1.84 15.10
CA GLU A 11 2.35 2.36 16.45
C GLU A 11 1.77 3.78 16.36
N LEU A 12 0.73 4.01 17.14
CA LEU A 12 0.09 5.30 17.31
C LEU A 12 0.09 5.61 18.80
N ASP A 13 0.37 6.85 19.16
CA ASP A 13 0.17 7.27 20.54
C ASP A 13 -1.33 7.43 20.85
N ILE A 14 -1.63 7.72 22.12
CA ILE A 14 -3.02 7.87 22.58
C ILE A 14 -3.70 9.07 21.92
N GLU A 15 -2.96 10.15 21.67
CA GLU A 15 -3.48 11.40 21.11
C GLU A 15 -3.78 11.27 19.61
N GLU A 16 -3.10 10.39 18.90
CA GLU A 16 -3.33 10.01 17.51
C GLU A 16 -4.46 8.96 17.40
N TRP A 17 -4.45 7.96 18.28
CA TRP A 17 -5.40 6.85 18.27
C TRP A 17 -6.85 7.29 18.52
N TRP A 18 -7.04 8.17 19.51
CA TRP A 18 -8.37 8.59 19.94
C TRP A 18 -9.19 9.30 18.84
N PRO A 19 -8.69 10.37 18.19
CA PRO A 19 -9.42 11.03 17.11
C PRO A 19 -9.65 10.11 15.90
N LEU A 20 -8.68 9.26 15.56
CA LEU A 20 -8.82 8.29 14.47
C LEU A 20 -9.97 7.30 14.73
N SER A 21 -10.06 6.80 15.95
CA SER A 21 -11.12 5.87 16.37
C SER A 21 -12.51 6.52 16.34
N ARG A 22 -12.61 7.77 16.83
CA ARG A 22 -13.86 8.54 16.79
C ARG A 22 -14.33 8.82 15.38
N TYR A 23 -13.41 9.20 14.49
CA TYR A 23 -13.73 9.43 13.08
C TYR A 23 -14.20 8.14 12.39
N ALA A 24 -13.50 7.01 12.61
CA ALA A 24 -13.90 5.72 12.07
C ALA A 24 -15.32 5.30 12.49
N ALA A 25 -15.65 5.51 13.78
CA ALA A 25 -16.98 5.23 14.30
C ALA A 25 -18.06 6.12 13.66
N LYS A 26 -17.79 7.44 13.53
CA LYS A 26 -18.70 8.39 12.88
C LYS A 26 -19.01 7.99 11.43
N GLU A 27 -17.98 7.59 10.68
CA GLU A 27 -18.07 7.18 9.27
C GLU A 27 -18.54 5.72 9.10
N LYS A 28 -18.89 5.02 10.20
CA LYS A 28 -19.33 3.61 10.22
C LYS A 28 -18.39 2.68 9.44
N THR A 29 -17.09 2.90 9.58
CA THR A 29 -16.05 2.17 8.86
C THR A 29 -14.95 1.67 9.81
N SER A 30 -14.07 0.80 9.32
CA SER A 30 -12.93 0.33 10.10
C SER A 30 -11.71 1.22 9.90
N ILE A 31 -10.87 1.34 10.93
CA ILE A 31 -9.57 2.03 10.86
C ILE A 31 -8.72 1.46 9.71
N ARG A 32 -8.73 0.13 9.54
CA ARG A 32 -8.06 -0.53 8.41
C ARG A 32 -8.52 0.01 7.05
N ARG A 33 -9.84 0.20 6.87
CA ARG A 33 -10.40 0.69 5.61
C ARG A 33 -10.01 2.14 5.38
N LEU A 34 -10.05 2.98 6.41
CA LEU A 34 -9.59 4.37 6.34
C LEU A 34 -8.11 4.47 5.98
N ALA A 35 -7.24 3.77 6.72
CA ALA A 35 -5.81 3.75 6.45
C ALA A 35 -5.51 3.28 5.02
N LYS A 36 -6.22 2.25 4.55
CA LYS A 36 -6.10 1.80 3.16
C LYS A 36 -6.54 2.89 2.17
N GLN A 37 -7.68 3.54 2.38
CA GLN A 37 -8.16 4.60 1.48
C GLN A 37 -7.16 5.76 1.38
N GLN A 38 -6.58 6.16 2.50
CA GLN A 38 -5.59 7.24 2.56
C GLN A 38 -4.23 6.85 1.97
N LEU A 39 -3.76 5.62 2.20
CA LEU A 39 -2.46 5.15 1.71
C LEU A 39 -2.47 4.69 0.24
N MET A 40 -3.62 4.27 -0.30
CA MET A 40 -3.66 3.68 -1.65
C MET A 40 -3.17 4.61 -2.76
N PRO A 41 -3.45 5.93 -2.79
CA PRO A 41 -2.88 6.84 -3.77
C PRO A 41 -1.34 6.78 -3.79
N LEU A 42 -0.72 6.92 -2.62
CA LEU A 42 0.74 6.83 -2.46
C LEU A 42 1.28 5.45 -2.88
N ILE A 43 0.63 4.36 -2.44
CA ILE A 43 1.03 3.00 -2.83
C ILE A 43 0.97 2.82 -4.36
N ASN A 44 -0.03 3.38 -5.02
CA ASN A 44 -0.17 3.28 -6.47
C ASN A 44 0.94 4.04 -7.21
N GLU A 45 1.37 5.18 -6.71
CA GLU A 45 2.54 5.91 -7.24
C GLU A 45 3.83 5.13 -7.01
N LEU A 46 4.04 4.60 -5.80
CA LEU A 46 5.22 3.82 -5.46
C LEU A 46 5.32 2.54 -6.29
N LYS A 47 4.21 1.88 -6.61
CA LYS A 47 4.20 0.71 -7.51
C LYS A 47 4.70 1.04 -8.91
N LYS A 48 4.48 2.27 -9.41
CA LYS A 48 4.98 2.71 -10.72
C LYS A 48 6.48 2.97 -10.66
N LYS A 49 6.97 3.56 -9.56
CA LYS A 49 8.39 3.88 -9.35
C LYS A 49 9.23 2.64 -9.01
N PHE A 50 8.64 1.69 -8.29
CA PHE A 50 9.30 0.49 -7.76
C PHE A 50 8.48 -0.76 -8.13
N PRO A 51 8.52 -1.21 -9.40
CA PRO A 51 7.82 -2.41 -9.81
C PRO A 51 8.40 -3.65 -9.11
N ARG A 52 7.54 -4.65 -8.85
CA ARG A 52 7.89 -5.87 -8.10
C ARG A 52 8.94 -6.73 -8.82
N GLU A 53 8.86 -6.77 -10.14
CA GLU A 53 9.86 -7.40 -10.98
C GLU A 53 10.62 -6.26 -11.68
N PRO A 54 11.97 -6.32 -11.78
CA PRO A 54 12.69 -5.38 -12.61
C PRO A 54 12.08 -5.43 -14.02
N ASN A 55 11.94 -4.26 -14.66
CA ASN A 55 11.66 -4.24 -16.09
C ASN A 55 12.71 -5.16 -16.73
N LYS A 56 12.29 -6.28 -17.33
CA LYS A 56 13.20 -7.13 -18.08
C LYS A 56 13.95 -6.18 -19.02
N PRO A 57 15.30 -6.22 -19.06
CA PRO A 57 16.01 -5.44 -20.05
C PRO A 57 15.37 -5.80 -21.39
N SER A 58 14.93 -4.79 -22.14
CA SER A 58 14.55 -4.99 -23.53
C SER A 58 15.67 -5.79 -24.16
N SER A 59 15.34 -6.92 -24.77
CA SER A 59 16.28 -7.68 -25.58
C SER A 59 16.74 -6.78 -26.73
N THR A 60 17.81 -6.04 -26.51
CA THR A 60 18.55 -5.31 -27.53
C THR A 60 19.96 -5.83 -27.45
N ILE A 61 20.34 -6.65 -28.43
CA ILE A 61 21.24 -6.26 -29.53
C ILE A 61 21.45 -7.53 -30.37
N ASP A 62 21.04 -7.43 -31.63
CA ASP A 62 21.58 -8.05 -32.84
C ASP A 62 22.45 -9.31 -32.68
N ASP A 63 21.87 -10.48 -32.97
CA ASP A 63 22.64 -11.62 -33.48
C ASP A 63 23.08 -11.28 -34.92
N VAL A 64 24.23 -10.60 -35.04
CA VAL A 64 25.01 -10.58 -36.28
C VAL A 64 25.82 -11.88 -36.32
N HIS A 65 25.37 -12.85 -37.10
CA HIS A 65 26.22 -13.86 -37.72
C HIS A 65 25.74 -14.21 -39.12
#